data_AF-A0A486P1N1-F1
#
_entry.id   AF-A0A486P1N1-F1
#
_cell.length_a   1.000
_cell.length_b   1.000
_cell.length_c   1.000
_cell.angle_alpha   90.00
_cell.angle_beta   90.00
_cell.angle_gamma   90.00
#
_symmetry.space_group_name_H-M   'P 1'
#
loop_
_entity.id
_entity.type
_entity.pdbx_description
1 polymer ?
#
loop_
_entity_poly.entity_id
_entity_poly.type
_entity_poly.pdbx_seq_one_letter_code
_entity_poly.pdbx_strand_id
1 'polypeptide(L)'
;MFLIIAILSPIYVSIVRGRSGAYATLVSLLILSLSSILSSLDINNKMTSHLFTDIIIPTLTYGAIFILGYKCLSMKNSEKTLTFILFSVLLISMATYTYINKNIILGPQDFKYPPTMYFASYSIAMTYITLCLLTLILKRRSDLPYIFNFISSNTIWIYLWHIPVVEYFKKTNSIDNFAIKYLIALIISITITYLQASIIKTTTKNKLIRNIFTG
;
A
#
# COMPACT_ATOMS: atom_id res chain seq x y z
N MET A 1 -7.23 -7.92 3.19
CA MET A 1 -6.67 -7.01 2.17
C MET A 1 -5.42 -7.61 1.50
N PHE A 2 -4.25 -7.70 2.16
CA PHE A 2 -3.02 -8.28 1.58
C PHE A 2 -3.20 -9.67 0.95
N LEU A 3 -3.86 -10.59 1.66
CA LEU A 3 -4.12 -11.95 1.16
C LEU A 3 -5.01 -11.95 -0.09
N ILE A 4 -6.00 -11.06 -0.15
CA ILE A 4 -6.90 -10.92 -1.31
C ILE A 4 -6.11 -10.41 -2.53
N ILE A 5 -5.25 -9.40 -2.36
CA ILE A 5 -4.36 -8.97 -3.45
C ILE A 5 -3.45 -10.11 -3.87
N ALA A 6 -2.87 -10.86 -2.92
CA ALA A 6 -1.96 -11.96 -3.25
C ALA A 6 -2.66 -13.01 -4.13
N ILE A 7 -3.89 -13.40 -3.80
CA ILE A 7 -4.71 -14.32 -4.59
C ILE A 7 -5.04 -13.75 -5.98
N LEU A 8 -5.41 -12.47 -6.06
CA LEU A 8 -5.80 -11.82 -7.31
C LEU A 8 -4.61 -11.32 -8.14
N SER A 9 -3.40 -11.32 -7.58
CA SER A 9 -2.20 -10.82 -8.23
C SER A 9 -1.91 -11.45 -9.59
N PRO A 10 -2.14 -12.76 -9.84
CA PRO A 10 -1.94 -13.34 -11.17
C PRO A 10 -2.89 -12.75 -12.21
N ILE A 11 -4.11 -12.39 -11.81
CA ILE A 11 -5.12 -11.75 -12.68
C ILE A 11 -4.69 -10.32 -12.99
N TYR A 12 -4.28 -9.54 -11.99
CA TYR A 12 -3.77 -8.19 -12.23
C TYR A 12 -2.54 -8.18 -13.13
N VAL A 13 -1.62 -9.13 -12.92
CA VAL A 13 -0.43 -9.29 -13.76
C VAL A 13 -0.81 -9.66 -15.19
N SER A 14 -1.75 -10.59 -15.40
CA SER A 14 -2.12 -11.05 -16.73
C SER A 14 -2.69 -9.91 -17.59
N ILE A 15 -3.45 -8.98 -17.00
CA ILE A 15 -4.03 -7.82 -17.69
C ILE A 15 -2.95 -6.91 -18.29
N VAL A 16 -1.84 -6.67 -17.58
CA VAL A 16 -0.80 -5.71 -17.99
C VAL A 16 0.48 -6.35 -18.53
N ARG A 17 0.61 -7.67 -18.47
CA ARG A 17 1.81 -8.39 -18.92
C ARG A 17 2.05 -8.12 -20.41
N GLY A 18 3.31 -7.80 -20.75
CA GLY A 18 3.71 -7.48 -22.13
C GLY A 18 3.20 -6.14 -22.68
N ARG A 19 2.35 -5.40 -21.94
CA ARG A 19 1.85 -4.07 -22.33
C ARG A 19 2.77 -2.93 -21.84
N SER A 20 2.59 -1.75 -22.42
CA SER A 20 3.33 -0.53 -22.07
C SER A 20 3.03 -0.06 -20.65
N GLY A 21 3.91 0.78 -20.10
CA GLY A 21 3.67 1.43 -18.81
C GLY A 21 2.43 2.30 -18.85
N ALA A 22 2.28 3.11 -19.92
CA ALA A 22 1.10 3.94 -20.18
C ALA A 22 -0.23 3.16 -20.15
N TYR A 23 -0.25 1.94 -20.69
CA TYR A 23 -1.43 1.08 -20.61
C TYR A 23 -1.77 0.72 -19.16
N ALA A 24 -0.77 0.37 -18.34
CA ALA A 24 -0.99 0.09 -16.93
C ALA A 24 -1.49 1.31 -16.15
N THR A 25 -1.05 2.53 -16.51
CA THR A 25 -1.56 3.78 -15.92
C THR A 25 -3.03 3.96 -16.22
N LEU A 26 -3.42 3.79 -17.48
CA LEU A 26 -4.81 3.92 -17.92
C LEU A 26 -5.71 2.88 -17.24
N VAL A 27 -5.28 1.61 -17.19
CA VAL A 27 -6.02 0.56 -16.49
C VAL A 27 -6.17 0.88 -15.00
N SER A 28 -5.10 1.33 -14.34
CA SER A 28 -5.16 1.71 -12.92
C SER A 28 -6.14 2.87 -12.68
N LEU A 29 -6.17 3.86 -13.59
CA LEU A 29 -7.08 4.99 -13.52
C LEU A 29 -8.54 4.55 -13.69
N LEU A 30 -8.82 3.65 -14.64
CA LEU A 30 -10.16 3.09 -14.85
C LEU A 30 -10.65 2.27 -13.66
N ILE A 31 -9.77 1.49 -13.02
CA ILE A 31 -10.12 0.74 -11.81
C ILE A 31 -10.42 1.70 -10.66
N LEU A 32 -9.64 2.77 -10.52
CA LEU A 32 -9.87 3.78 -9.49
C LEU A 32 -11.16 4.58 -9.73
N SER A 33 -11.45 4.98 -10.96
CA SER A 33 -12.70 5.65 -11.28
C SER A 33 -13.90 4.73 -11.02
N LEU A 34 -13.83 3.46 -11.41
CA LEU A 34 -14.85 2.46 -11.07
C LEU A 34 -15.02 2.31 -9.56
N SER A 35 -13.92 2.26 -8.79
CA SER A 35 -13.98 2.18 -7.32
C SER A 35 -14.66 3.40 -6.71
N SER A 36 -14.42 4.60 -7.25
CA SER A 36 -15.06 5.83 -6.77
C SER A 36 -16.55 5.87 -7.10
N ILE A 37 -16.96 5.43 -8.30
CA ILE A 37 -18.37 5.33 -8.68
C ILE A 37 -19.10 4.34 -7.77
N LEU A 38 -18.50 3.17 -7.51
CA LEU A 38 -19.06 2.18 -6.59
C LEU A 38 -19.19 2.73 -5.17
N SER A 39 -18.24 3.56 -4.72
CA SER A 39 -18.31 4.18 -3.39
C SER A 39 -19.40 5.25 -3.26
N SER A 40 -19.88 5.84 -4.36
CA SER A 40 -20.97 6.82 -4.36
C SER A 40 -22.36 6.20 -4.49
N LEU A 41 -22.47 4.87 -4.67
CA LEU A 41 -23.77 4.20 -4.72
C LEU A 41 -24.31 4.02 -3.30
N ASP A 42 -25.48 4.59 -3.04
CA ASP A 42 -26.20 4.37 -1.78
C ASP A 42 -26.82 2.96 -1.77
N ILE A 43 -26.21 2.06 -1.01
CA ILE A 43 -26.65 0.67 -0.87
C ILE A 43 -27.46 0.54 0.42
N ASN A 44 -28.78 0.41 0.29
CA ASN A 44 -29.71 0.32 1.43
C ASN A 44 -29.53 -0.95 2.28
N ASN A 45 -29.06 -2.05 1.71
CA ASN A 45 -28.88 -3.31 2.44
C ASN A 45 -27.50 -3.36 3.12
N LYS A 46 -27.51 -3.54 4.46
CA LYS A 46 -26.29 -3.57 5.30
C LYS A 46 -25.29 -4.65 4.89
N MET A 47 -25.77 -5.85 4.54
CA MET A 47 -24.88 -6.95 4.14
C MET A 47 -24.14 -6.63 2.84
N THR A 48 -24.87 -6.11 1.85
CA THR A 48 -24.28 -5.67 0.59
C THR A 48 -23.34 -4.49 0.81
N SER A 49 -23.69 -3.52 1.66
CA SER A 49 -22.82 -2.39 1.99
C SER A 49 -21.45 -2.87 2.52
N HIS A 50 -21.43 -3.79 3.50
CA HIS A 50 -20.19 -4.39 4.01
C HIS A 50 -19.37 -5.11 2.93
N LEU A 51 -19.99 -5.87 2.04
CA LEU A 51 -19.28 -6.53 0.94
C LEU A 51 -18.59 -5.50 0.03
N PHE A 52 -19.25 -4.38 -0.25
CA PHE A 52 -18.65 -3.33 -1.08
C PHE A 52 -17.53 -2.57 -0.36
N THR A 53 -17.77 -2.11 0.87
CA THR A 53 -16.82 -1.27 1.61
C THR A 53 -15.59 -2.02 2.10
N ASP A 54 -15.76 -3.29 2.48
CA ASP A 54 -14.72 -4.04 3.20
C ASP A 54 -13.94 -4.98 2.26
N ILE A 55 -14.55 -5.37 1.13
CA ILE A 55 -13.97 -6.33 0.18
C ILE A 55 -13.79 -5.71 -1.20
N ILE A 56 -14.87 -5.34 -1.89
CA ILE A 56 -14.81 -4.99 -3.33
C ILE A 56 -14.00 -3.71 -3.56
N ILE A 57 -14.38 -2.60 -2.92
CA ILE A 57 -13.72 -1.31 -3.09
C ILE A 57 -12.24 -1.38 -2.72
N PRO A 58 -11.85 -1.92 -1.54
CA PRO A 58 -10.43 -2.09 -1.22
C PRO A 58 -9.68 -2.92 -2.25
N THR A 59 -10.27 -4.02 -2.70
CA THR A 59 -9.64 -4.91 -3.69
C THR A 59 -9.35 -4.18 -5.00
N LEU A 60 -10.30 -3.38 -5.49
CA LEU A 60 -10.10 -2.56 -6.68
C LEU A 60 -9.04 -1.48 -6.45
N THR A 61 -9.18 -0.66 -5.40
CA THR A 61 -8.28 0.47 -5.14
C THR A 61 -6.82 0.02 -4.97
N TYR A 62 -6.57 -0.96 -4.11
CA TYR A 62 -5.22 -1.46 -3.90
C TYR A 62 -4.74 -2.37 -5.05
N GLY A 63 -5.65 -3.00 -5.80
CA GLY A 63 -5.33 -3.70 -7.05
C GLY A 63 -4.75 -2.75 -8.10
N ALA A 64 -5.31 -1.54 -8.23
CA ALA A 64 -4.77 -0.50 -9.10
C ALA A 64 -3.36 -0.07 -8.69
N ILE A 65 -3.13 0.11 -7.38
CA ILE A 65 -1.79 0.41 -6.82
C ILE A 65 -0.82 -0.75 -7.12
N PHE A 66 -1.27 -1.99 -6.94
CA PHE A 66 -0.46 -3.18 -7.23
C PHE A 66 -0.04 -3.28 -8.70
N ILE A 67 -0.96 -3.02 -9.63
CA ILE A 67 -0.67 -3.02 -11.08
C ILE A 67 0.48 -2.05 -11.41
N LEU A 68 0.42 -0.83 -10.87
CA LEU A 68 1.46 0.18 -11.07
C LEU A 68 2.77 -0.22 -10.39
N GLY A 69 2.72 -0.73 -9.16
CA GLY A 69 3.90 -1.21 -8.43
C GLY A 69 4.61 -2.35 -9.18
N TYR A 70 3.85 -3.31 -9.70
CA TYR A 70 4.37 -4.41 -10.52
C TYR A 70 5.07 -3.91 -11.79
N LYS A 71 4.47 -2.93 -12.48
CA LYS A 71 5.03 -2.40 -13.72
C LYS A 71 6.14 -1.38 -13.53
N CYS A 72 6.21 -0.70 -12.39
CA CYS A 72 7.05 0.46 -12.13
C CYS A 72 8.50 0.29 -12.62
N LEU A 73 9.13 -0.85 -12.33
CA LEU A 73 10.53 -1.10 -12.72
C LEU A 73 10.73 -1.28 -14.22
N SER A 74 9.71 -1.75 -14.94
CA SER A 74 9.74 -1.96 -16.40
C SER A 74 9.29 -0.76 -17.23
N MET A 75 8.73 0.27 -16.59
CA MET A 75 8.26 1.47 -17.27
C MET A 75 9.42 2.33 -17.78
N LYS A 76 9.24 2.94 -18.95
CA LYS A 76 10.13 3.98 -19.46
C LYS A 76 10.05 5.22 -18.56
N ASN A 77 11.10 6.05 -18.56
CA ASN A 77 11.09 7.27 -17.76
C ASN A 77 9.94 8.22 -18.13
N SER A 78 9.57 8.32 -19.41
CA SER A 78 8.41 9.10 -19.85
C SER A 78 7.07 8.56 -19.31
N GLU A 79 6.95 7.26 -19.11
CA GLU A 79 5.75 6.63 -18.55
C GLU A 79 5.69 6.82 -17.02
N LYS A 80 6.85 6.79 -16.35
CA LYS A 80 6.99 7.14 -14.93
C LYS A 80 6.67 8.61 -14.66
N THR A 81 7.11 9.52 -15.52
CA THR A 81 6.76 10.94 -15.39
C THR A 81 5.28 11.17 -15.67
N LEU A 82 4.71 10.52 -16.69
CA LEU A 82 3.27 10.59 -16.99
C LEU A 82 2.43 10.11 -15.79
N THR A 83 2.73 8.92 -15.24
CA THR A 83 2.04 8.42 -14.03
C THR A 83 2.13 9.40 -12.88
N PHE A 84 3.35 9.87 -12.59
CA PHE A 84 3.57 10.79 -11.48
C PHE A 84 2.78 12.09 -11.64
N ILE A 85 2.84 12.73 -12.82
CA ILE A 85 2.10 13.97 -13.09
C ILE A 85 0.60 13.74 -12.95
N LEU A 86 0.07 12.68 -13.57
CA LEU A 86 -1.36 12.37 -13.55
C LEU A 86 -1.88 12.17 -12.12
N PHE A 87 -1.22 11.33 -11.32
CA PHE A 87 -1.65 11.09 -9.94
C PHE A 87 -1.37 12.27 -9.00
N SER A 88 -0.36 13.10 -9.28
CA SER A 88 -0.14 14.35 -8.53
C SER A 88 -1.22 15.38 -8.82
N VAL A 89 -1.64 15.52 -10.08
CA VAL A 89 -2.76 16.40 -10.46
C VAL A 89 -4.05 15.93 -9.79
N LEU A 90 -4.35 14.63 -9.82
CA LEU A 90 -5.51 14.06 -9.13
C LEU A 90 -5.47 14.29 -7.62
N LEU A 91 -4.30 14.13 -7.01
CA LEU A 91 -4.10 14.41 -5.59
C LEU A 91 -4.43 15.86 -5.26
N ILE A 92 -3.83 16.81 -6.00
CA ILE A 92 -4.02 18.24 -5.80
C ILE A 92 -5.48 18.63 -6.07
N SER A 93 -6.11 18.13 -7.12
CA SER A 93 -7.51 18.45 -7.45
C SER A 93 -8.48 17.96 -6.38
N MET A 94 -8.23 16.80 -5.78
CA MET A 94 -9.06 16.29 -4.69
C MET A 94 -8.80 17.05 -3.39
N ALA A 95 -7.55 17.42 -3.10
CA ALA A 95 -7.21 18.26 -1.96
C ALA A 95 -7.89 19.63 -2.06
N THR A 96 -7.86 20.28 -3.23
CA THR A 96 -8.52 21.58 -3.44
C THR A 96 -10.04 21.46 -3.35
N TYR A 97 -10.64 20.41 -3.94
CA TYR A 97 -12.08 20.15 -3.82
C TYR A 97 -12.52 19.99 -2.35
N THR A 98 -11.77 19.23 -1.56
CA THR A 98 -12.10 19.04 -0.14
C THR A 98 -11.94 20.32 0.67
N TYR A 99 -10.90 21.11 0.39
CA TYR A 99 -10.69 22.42 1.02
C TYR A 99 -11.82 23.40 0.72
N ILE A 100 -12.25 23.51 -0.54
CA ILE A 100 -13.33 24.42 -0.95
C ILE A 100 -14.66 24.05 -0.29
N ASN A 101 -14.98 22.75 -0.18
CA ASN A 101 -16.28 22.33 0.33
C ASN A 101 -16.36 22.27 1.86
N LYS A 102 -15.25 21.94 2.53
CA LYS A 102 -15.24 21.70 3.99
C LYS A 102 -14.49 22.78 4.77
N ASN A 103 -13.81 23.72 4.10
CA ASN A 103 -12.91 24.71 4.70
C ASN A 103 -11.83 24.09 5.62
N ILE A 104 -11.52 22.81 5.43
CA ILE A 104 -10.56 22.04 6.22
C ILE A 104 -9.67 21.26 5.26
N ILE A 105 -8.36 21.26 5.52
CA ILE A 105 -7.40 20.41 4.82
C ILE A 105 -7.48 19.02 5.46
N LEU A 106 -8.18 18.10 4.79
CA LEU A 106 -8.24 16.70 5.22
C LEU A 106 -7.02 15.93 4.69
N GLY A 107 -6.41 15.17 5.58
CA GLY A 107 -5.23 14.36 5.25
C GLY A 107 -5.63 13.12 4.45
N PRO A 108 -4.71 12.52 3.68
CA PRO A 108 -4.98 11.26 2.98
C PRO A 108 -5.45 10.13 3.91
N GLN A 109 -5.04 10.18 5.18
CA GLN A 109 -5.41 9.21 6.21
C GLN A 109 -6.91 9.15 6.47
N ASP A 110 -7.62 10.28 6.34
CA ASP A 110 -9.07 10.37 6.55
C ASP A 110 -9.86 9.63 5.46
N PHE A 111 -9.20 9.29 4.35
CA PHE A 111 -9.80 8.64 3.18
C PHE A 111 -9.26 7.22 2.95
N LYS A 112 -8.71 6.60 4.00
CA LYS A 112 -8.11 5.26 3.94
C LYS A 112 -9.15 4.14 4.05
N TYR A 113 -10.27 4.38 4.72
CA TYR A 113 -11.29 3.36 5.02
C TYR A 113 -12.72 3.88 4.72
N PRO A 114 -13.33 3.49 3.60
CA PRO A 114 -12.77 2.71 2.50
C PRO A 114 -11.71 3.51 1.71
N PRO A 115 -10.74 2.83 1.05
CA PRO A 115 -9.65 3.51 0.35
C PRO A 115 -10.17 4.19 -0.91
N THR A 116 -10.12 5.52 -0.92
CA THR A 116 -10.62 6.33 -2.04
C THR A 116 -9.54 6.60 -3.10
N MET A 117 -9.97 7.19 -4.20
CA MET A 117 -9.08 7.70 -5.25
C MET A 117 -8.09 8.75 -4.73
N TYR A 118 -8.46 9.55 -3.72
CA TYR A 118 -7.55 10.53 -3.10
C TYR A 118 -6.40 9.83 -2.37
N PHE A 119 -6.71 8.80 -1.56
CA PHE A 119 -5.71 8.00 -0.87
C PHE A 119 -4.80 7.23 -1.84
N ALA A 120 -5.37 6.67 -2.91
CA ALA A 120 -4.59 5.98 -3.95
C ALA A 120 -3.64 6.93 -4.70
N SER A 121 -4.14 8.11 -5.10
CA SER A 121 -3.36 9.12 -5.81
C SER A 121 -2.18 9.60 -4.97
N TYR A 122 -2.42 9.85 -3.67
CA TYR A 122 -1.37 10.16 -2.69
C TYR A 122 -0.31 9.06 -2.66
N SER A 123 -0.74 7.80 -2.50
CA SER A 123 0.16 6.66 -2.36
C SER A 123 1.04 6.48 -3.60
N ILE A 124 0.47 6.61 -4.80
CA ILE A 124 1.20 6.48 -6.06
C ILE A 124 2.19 7.64 -6.24
N ALA A 125 1.76 8.88 -6.01
CA ALA A 125 2.64 10.06 -6.10
C ALA A 125 3.84 9.95 -5.14
N MET A 126 3.58 9.58 -3.88
CA MET A 126 4.63 9.39 -2.88
C MET A 126 5.58 8.22 -3.22
N THR A 127 5.09 7.17 -3.89
CA THR A 127 5.95 6.08 -4.37
C THR A 127 6.97 6.60 -5.38
N TYR A 128 6.58 7.47 -6.31
CA TYR A 128 7.52 8.04 -7.29
C TYR A 128 8.47 9.07 -6.66
N ILE A 129 8.01 9.88 -5.70
CA ILE A 129 8.86 10.79 -4.93
C ILE A 129 9.93 10.00 -4.17
N THR A 130 9.53 8.96 -3.44
CA THR A 130 10.45 8.12 -2.68
C THR A 130 11.41 7.36 -3.60
N LEU A 131 10.95 6.85 -4.75
CA LEU A 131 11.82 6.26 -5.76
C LEU A 131 12.87 7.25 -6.24
N CYS A 132 12.47 8.48 -6.57
CA CYS A 132 13.38 9.54 -7.00
C CYS A 132 14.43 9.86 -5.92
N LEU A 133 13.99 10.10 -4.68
CA LEU A 133 14.88 10.36 -3.54
C LEU A 133 15.87 9.21 -3.32
N LEU A 134 15.40 7.96 -3.38
CA LEU A 134 16.27 6.79 -3.24
C LEU A 134 17.30 6.71 -4.37
N THR A 135 16.94 7.04 -5.62
CA THR A 135 17.92 7.06 -6.73
C THR A 135 18.93 8.20 -6.64
N LEU A 136 18.60 9.30 -5.96
CA LEU A 136 19.53 10.40 -5.71
C LEU A 136 20.51 10.06 -4.57
N ILE A 137 20.03 9.39 -3.53
CA ILE A 137 20.82 9.05 -2.34
C ILE A 137 21.68 7.79 -2.56
N LEU A 138 21.12 6.76 -3.19
CA LEU A 138 21.78 5.47 -3.38
C LEU A 138 22.34 5.37 -4.81
N LYS A 139 23.66 5.41 -4.93
CA LYS A 139 24.34 5.23 -6.23
C LYS A 139 24.24 3.78 -6.73
N ARG A 140 24.27 2.81 -5.82
CA ARG A 140 24.10 1.38 -6.13
C ARG A 140 23.11 0.73 -5.18
N ARG A 141 22.43 -0.32 -5.64
CA ARG A 141 21.52 -1.13 -4.81
C ARG A 141 22.23 -1.76 -3.60
N SER A 142 23.52 -2.09 -3.74
CA SER A 142 24.36 -2.62 -2.65
C SER A 142 24.54 -1.66 -1.48
N ASP A 143 24.31 -0.37 -1.71
CA ASP A 143 24.51 0.67 -0.70
C ASP A 143 23.28 0.77 0.23
N LEU A 144 22.20 0.02 -0.04
CA LEU A 144 21.02 -0.03 0.81
C LEU A 144 21.36 -0.71 2.15
N PRO A 145 21.17 -0.03 3.30
CA PRO A 145 21.48 -0.61 4.59
C PRO A 145 20.69 -1.90 4.86
N TYR A 146 21.33 -2.85 5.54
CA TYR A 146 20.75 -4.16 5.84
C TYR A 146 19.36 -4.08 6.49
N ILE A 147 19.17 -3.14 7.41
CA ILE A 147 17.88 -2.94 8.11
C ILE A 147 16.74 -2.61 7.14
N PHE A 148 16.98 -1.74 6.15
CA PHE A 148 15.97 -1.38 5.15
C PHE A 148 15.66 -2.55 4.24
N ASN A 149 16.70 -3.29 3.81
CA ASN A 149 16.51 -4.50 3.02
C ASN A 149 15.68 -5.53 3.80
N PHE A 150 16.02 -5.79 5.06
CA PHE A 150 15.30 -6.70 5.95
C PHE A 150 13.82 -6.31 6.10
N ILE A 151 13.55 -5.04 6.42
CA ILE A 151 12.18 -4.52 6.58
C ILE A 151 11.42 -4.68 5.27
N SER A 152 12.02 -4.30 4.13
CA SER A 152 11.37 -4.38 2.82
C SER A 152 10.98 -5.81 2.43
N SER A 153 11.83 -6.79 2.71
CA SER A 153 11.55 -8.21 2.41
C SER A 153 10.52 -8.83 3.35
N ASN A 154 10.33 -8.28 4.55
CA ASN A 154 9.46 -8.86 5.58
C ASN A 154 8.21 -8.00 5.89
N THR A 155 7.86 -7.05 5.01
CA THR A 155 6.76 -6.08 5.24
C THR A 155 5.42 -6.73 5.60
N ILE A 156 5.07 -7.86 4.96
CA ILE A 156 3.81 -8.58 5.24
C ILE A 156 3.79 -9.10 6.69
N TRP A 157 4.89 -9.71 7.14
CA TRP A 157 5.00 -10.25 8.49
C TRP A 157 5.06 -9.14 9.56
N ILE A 158 5.79 -8.07 9.27
CA ILE A 158 5.82 -6.87 10.14
C ILE A 158 4.40 -6.31 10.28
N TYR A 159 3.65 -6.20 9.19
CA TYR A 159 2.27 -5.72 9.23
C TYR A 159 1.36 -6.65 10.04
N LEU A 160 1.55 -7.98 9.92
CA LEU A 160 0.77 -8.96 10.68
C LEU A 160 1.02 -8.82 12.19
N TRP A 161 2.29 -8.69 12.62
CA TRP A 161 2.65 -8.48 14.02
C TRP A 161 2.29 -7.08 14.55
N HIS A 162 2.17 -6.09 13.67
CA HIS A 162 1.73 -4.75 14.04
C HIS A 162 0.26 -4.70 14.51
N ILE A 163 -0.63 -5.50 13.92
CA ILE A 163 -2.06 -5.54 14.30
C ILE A 163 -2.27 -5.85 15.79
N PRO A 164 -1.76 -6.96 16.36
CA PRO A 164 -1.98 -7.28 17.77
C PRO A 164 -1.37 -6.24 18.71
N VAL A 165 -0.24 -5.62 18.36
CA VAL A 165 0.38 -4.58 19.19
C VAL A 165 -0.46 -3.31 19.23
N VAL A 166 -1.00 -2.87 18.09
CA VAL A 166 -1.92 -1.73 18.04
C VAL A 166 -3.23 -2.03 18.77
N GLU A 167 -3.78 -3.23 18.61
CA GLU A 167 -5.00 -3.65 19.30
C GLU A 167 -4.80 -3.70 20.83
N TYR A 168 -3.62 -4.10 21.30
CA TYR A 168 -3.25 -4.02 22.72
C TYR A 168 -3.31 -2.58 23.24
N PHE A 169 -2.70 -1.62 22.53
CA PHE A 169 -2.76 -0.21 22.94
C PHE A 169 -4.17 0.38 22.90
N LYS A 170 -4.99 -0.06 21.95
CA LYS A 170 -6.39 0.34 21.85
C LYS A 170 -7.22 -0.14 23.04
N LYS A 171 -6.99 -1.37 23.52
CA LYS A 171 -7.74 -1.95 24.64
C LYS A 171 -7.29 -1.46 26.01
N THR A 172 -5.98 -1.29 26.19
CA THR A 172 -5.41 -0.91 27.49
C THR A 172 -5.37 0.59 27.72
N ASN A 173 -5.42 1.39 26.66
CA ASN A 173 -5.22 2.84 26.71
C ASN A 173 -3.96 3.25 27.50
N SER A 174 -2.93 2.41 27.48
CA SER A 174 -1.79 2.49 28.40
C SER A 174 -0.84 3.67 28.12
N ILE A 175 -0.95 4.30 26.96
CA ILE A 175 -0.14 5.43 26.51
C ILE A 175 -1.13 6.40 25.85
N ASP A 176 -0.94 7.71 25.96
CA ASP A 176 -1.80 8.67 25.25
C ASP A 176 -1.15 9.23 24.00
N ASN A 177 0.19 9.38 24.02
CA ASN A 177 0.93 9.96 22.90
C ASN A 177 0.98 9.03 21.68
N PHE A 178 0.36 9.46 20.57
CA PHE A 178 0.32 8.73 19.31
C PHE A 178 1.71 8.43 18.72
N ALA A 179 2.64 9.38 18.78
CA ALA A 179 3.98 9.19 18.21
C ALA A 179 4.74 8.09 18.94
N ILE A 180 4.60 8.02 20.26
CA ILE A 180 5.20 6.98 21.10
C ILE A 180 4.54 5.63 20.82
N LYS A 181 3.20 5.56 20.74
CA LYS A 181 2.48 4.34 20.34
C LYS A 181 2.97 3.81 19.00
N TYR A 182 3.11 4.70 18.02
CA TYR A 182 3.54 4.36 16.67
C TYR A 182 4.97 3.80 16.65
N LEU A 183 5.91 4.48 17.30
CA LEU A 183 7.30 4.02 17.38
C LEU A 183 7.41 2.66 18.08
N ILE A 184 6.72 2.47 19.21
CA ILE A 184 6.73 1.20 19.94
C ILE A 184 6.11 0.09 19.10
N ALA A 185 4.95 0.33 18.48
CA ALA A 185 4.31 -0.65 17.62
C ALA A 185 5.21 -1.08 16.47
N LEU A 186 5.90 -0.13 15.85
CA LEU A 186 6.85 -0.40 14.76
C LEU A 186 8.06 -1.21 15.24
N ILE A 187 8.71 -0.81 16.34
CA ILE A 187 9.90 -1.48 16.87
C ILE A 187 9.57 -2.91 17.32
N ILE A 188 8.47 -3.10 18.05
CA ILE A 188 8.03 -4.43 18.51
C ILE A 188 7.74 -5.34 17.30
N SER A 189 7.05 -4.82 16.28
CA SER A 189 6.70 -5.63 15.10
C SER A 189 7.94 -6.06 14.31
N ILE A 190 8.92 -5.17 14.15
CA ILE A 190 10.19 -5.47 13.47
C ILE A 190 11.00 -6.49 14.27
N THR A 191 11.10 -6.31 15.58
CA THR A 191 11.87 -7.22 16.46
C THR A 191 11.27 -8.62 16.50
N ILE A 192 9.94 -8.75 16.65
CA ILE A 192 9.27 -10.05 16.59
C ILE A 192 9.51 -10.72 15.24
N THR A 193 9.37 -9.98 14.14
CA THR A 193 9.58 -10.53 12.79
C THR A 193 11.04 -10.95 12.57
N TYR A 194 12.01 -10.22 13.12
CA TYR A 194 13.42 -10.58 13.08
C TYR A 194 13.69 -11.89 13.83
N LEU A 195 13.15 -12.03 15.04
CA LEU A 195 13.26 -13.26 15.82
C LEU A 195 12.62 -14.44 15.09
N GLN A 196 11.39 -14.27 14.57
CA GLN A 196 10.71 -15.27 13.76
C GLN A 196 11.58 -15.71 12.57
N ALA A 197 12.10 -14.77 11.78
CA ALA A 197 12.90 -15.08 10.61
C ALA A 197 14.21 -15.80 10.96
N SER A 198 14.83 -15.44 12.08
CA SER A 198 16.06 -16.09 12.58
C SER A 198 15.78 -17.54 13.02
N ILE A 199 14.71 -17.76 13.78
CA ILE A 199 14.30 -19.09 14.25
C ILE A 199 13.97 -20.00 13.07
N ILE A 200 13.26 -19.52 12.06
CA ILE A 200 12.85 -20.36 10.93
C ILE A 200 14.03 -20.72 10.04
N LYS A 201 14.99 -19.80 9.84
CA LYS A 201 16.22 -20.09 9.08
C LYS A 201 17.08 -21.16 9.75
N THR A 202 17.08 -21.24 11.07
CA THR A 202 17.89 -22.20 11.83
C THR A 202 17.20 -23.57 11.99
N THR A 203 15.88 -23.58 12.19
CA THR A 203 15.12 -24.80 12.51
C THR A 203 14.63 -25.55 11.26
N THR A 204 14.27 -24.84 10.19
CA THR A 204 13.54 -25.43 9.08
C THR A 204 14.43 -25.71 7.87
N LYS A 205 14.62 -26.99 7.54
CA LYS A 205 15.33 -27.42 6.32
C LYS A 205 14.46 -27.32 5.05
N ASN A 206 13.14 -27.26 5.20
CA ASN A 206 12.22 -27.15 4.06
C ASN A 206 12.31 -25.75 3.43
N LYS A 207 12.78 -25.70 2.19
CA LYS A 207 12.97 -24.47 1.41
C LYS A 207 11.68 -23.68 1.22
N LEU A 208 10.54 -24.36 1.04
CA LEU A 208 9.25 -23.72 0.79
C LEU A 208 8.77 -22.98 2.04
N ILE A 209 8.78 -23.66 3.20
CA ILE A 209 8.40 -23.06 4.48
C ILE A 209 9.33 -21.88 4.80
N ARG A 210 10.63 -22.05 4.61
CA ARG A 210 11.60 -20.98 4.84
C ARG A 210 11.27 -19.73 4.00
N ASN A 211 11.04 -19.89 2.70
CA ASN A 211 10.71 -18.76 1.84
C ASN A 211 9.40 -18.06 2.26
N ILE A 212 8.34 -18.82 2.59
CA ILE A 212 7.06 -18.23 2.99
C ILE A 212 7.21 -17.36 4.24
N PHE A 213 7.93 -17.84 5.25
CA PHE A 213 7.99 -17.18 6.55
C PHE A 213 9.15 -16.19 6.74
N THR A 214 10.07 -16.09 5.78
CA THR A 214 11.20 -15.15 5.83
C THR A 214 11.20 -14.10 4.72
N GLY A 215 10.18 -14.12 3.85
CA GLY A 215 10.11 -13.31 2.63
C GLY A 215 10.82 -13.99 1.45
#